data_AF-A0A2T1EEY0-F1
#
_entry.id   AF-A0A2T1EEY0-F1
#
_cell.length_a   1.000
_cell.length_b   1.000
_cell.length_c   1.000
_cell.angle_alpha   90.00
_cell.angle_beta   90.00
_cell.angle_gamma   90.00
#
_symmetry.space_group_name_H-M   'P 1'
#
loop_
_entity.id
_entity.type
_entity.pdbx_description
1 polymer ?
#
loop_
_entity_poly.entity_id
_entity_poly.type
_entity_poly.pdbx_seq_one_letter_code
_entity_poly.pdbx_strand_id
1 'polypeptide(L)'
;MSNLVQRLEITAHPQLEKSLGYRGDSRWVAWRWEPDIDQLVSSDGKTISTGNNMAWLVFLQHDLVQPTLQEYNLGEGDRHSLLLDRHSRNLYIGEETEIQNLLEQPESLVLLTCLDRKFGETWQQKLVKTTKSDHFRHFINLIPVSIVATLIGALGVGTGMWIVPTAQQKLAQKTATNSTVNFEANCYLGSSYKFSSHVGSLTGNKELHLIAAYEATSPQDNGNPSKNTIEVKIQRKNKPIILALSAYAPINWNVTIEPGAVIEKIIINGYDKQTISGVSGIPIEEYNQEMGNSLSEGNFMYQWDSTTDSSNSSSIVTKLEQISQTNLSSFQGCYRGTSFVIK
;
A
#
# COMPACT_ATOMS: atom_id res chain seq x y z
N MET A 1 13.19 8.93 22.21
CA MET A 1 12.87 9.70 20.98
C MET A 1 12.42 8.68 19.95
N SER A 2 11.36 8.94 19.20
CA SER A 2 10.96 8.01 18.13
C SER A 2 12.09 7.96 17.11
N ASN A 3 12.65 6.77 16.83
CA ASN A 3 13.74 6.61 15.85
C ASN A 3 13.23 6.62 14.39
N LEU A 4 11.95 6.89 14.16
CA LEU A 4 11.33 6.77 12.83
C LEU A 4 11.66 7.95 11.91
N VAL A 5 11.66 9.17 12.46
CA VAL A 5 12.01 10.40 11.73
C VAL A 5 12.72 11.37 12.66
N GLN A 6 13.75 12.02 12.14
CA GLN A 6 14.54 13.03 12.82
C GLN A 6 14.25 14.40 12.24
N ARG A 7 13.88 15.35 13.09
CA ARG A 7 13.76 16.76 12.69
C ARG A 7 15.14 17.35 12.43
N LEU A 8 15.25 18.07 11.32
CA LEU A 8 16.45 18.81 10.96
C LEU A 8 16.38 20.22 11.53
N GLU A 9 17.52 20.73 12.00
CA GLU A 9 17.68 22.13 12.44
C GLU A 9 17.87 23.07 11.23
N ILE A 10 17.07 22.84 10.17
CA ILE A 10 17.04 23.61 8.93
C ILE A 10 15.59 24.02 8.70
N THR A 11 15.35 25.32 8.55
CA THR A 11 14.02 25.84 8.21
C THR A 11 13.87 25.99 6.70
N ALA A 12 12.86 25.35 6.11
CA ALA A 12 12.65 25.38 4.67
C ALA A 12 12.12 26.74 4.20
N HIS A 13 12.81 27.37 3.25
CA HIS A 13 12.32 28.58 2.58
C HIS A 13 10.97 28.31 1.89
N PRO A 14 9.98 29.23 1.88
CA PRO A 14 8.64 29.00 1.30
C PRO A 14 8.59 28.62 -0.18
N GLN A 15 9.69 28.81 -0.91
CA GLN A 15 9.80 28.41 -2.33
C GLN A 15 10.40 27.01 -2.52
N LEU A 16 10.91 26.38 -1.47
CA LEU A 16 11.66 25.12 -1.57
C LEU A 16 10.89 24.07 -2.37
N GLU A 17 9.63 23.82 -2.03
CA GLU A 17 8.83 22.80 -2.71
C GLU A 17 8.68 23.07 -4.22
N LYS A 18 8.50 24.34 -4.61
CA LYS A 18 8.32 24.74 -6.01
C LYS A 18 9.64 24.65 -6.77
N SER A 19 10.75 25.03 -6.13
CA SER A 19 12.10 24.93 -6.70
C SER A 19 12.49 23.48 -6.94
N LEU A 20 12.12 22.57 -6.03
CA LEU A 20 12.33 21.12 -6.16
C LEU A 20 11.33 20.44 -7.12
N GLY A 21 10.40 21.21 -7.73
CA GLY A 21 9.51 20.71 -8.78
C GLY A 21 8.12 20.25 -8.31
N TYR A 22 7.83 20.30 -7.01
CA TYR A 22 6.50 19.92 -6.50
C TYR A 22 5.46 21.00 -6.82
N ARG A 23 4.33 20.58 -7.39
CA ARG A 23 3.23 21.46 -7.83
C ARG A 23 1.91 21.22 -7.10
N GLY A 24 1.84 20.25 -6.20
CA GLY A 24 0.63 19.92 -5.46
C GLY A 24 0.33 20.85 -4.27
N ASP A 25 -0.84 20.64 -3.67
CA ASP A 25 -1.37 21.45 -2.56
C ASP A 25 -1.34 20.72 -1.21
N SER A 26 -0.81 19.50 -1.16
CA SER A 26 -0.71 18.74 0.09
C SER A 26 0.22 19.44 1.08
N ARG A 27 -0.15 19.41 2.36
CA ARG A 27 0.65 20.00 3.45
C ARG A 27 2.01 19.32 3.58
N TRP A 28 2.04 18.01 3.39
CA TRP A 28 3.23 17.19 3.54
C TRP A 28 3.71 16.71 2.19
N VAL A 29 5.01 16.80 1.97
CA VAL A 29 5.66 16.32 0.76
C VAL A 29 7.05 15.83 1.11
N ALA A 30 7.43 14.68 0.57
CA ALA A 30 8.76 14.12 0.69
C ALA A 30 9.49 14.15 -0.66
N TRP A 31 10.81 14.22 -0.60
CA TRP A 31 11.71 14.05 -1.74
C TRP A 31 12.73 12.97 -1.46
N ARG A 32 13.05 12.21 -2.50
CA ARG A 32 14.10 11.20 -2.50
C ARG A 32 14.79 11.11 -3.84
N TRP A 33 16.02 10.64 -3.84
CA TRP A 33 16.69 10.26 -5.08
C TRP A 33 16.21 8.88 -5.53
N GLU A 34 15.98 8.74 -6.83
CA GLU A 34 15.71 7.47 -7.47
C GLU A 34 16.92 7.08 -8.33
N PRO A 35 17.81 6.19 -7.85
CA PRO A 35 19.05 5.84 -8.54
C PRO A 35 18.79 5.11 -9.87
N ASP A 36 17.67 4.39 -10.00
CA ASP A 36 17.37 3.62 -11.22
C ASP A 36 17.12 4.51 -12.44
N ILE A 37 16.60 5.73 -12.21
CA ILE A 37 16.28 6.69 -13.27
C ILE A 37 17.05 8.01 -13.09
N ASP A 38 18.01 8.05 -12.18
CA ASP A 38 18.87 9.21 -11.89
C ASP A 38 18.06 10.50 -11.67
N GLN A 39 16.98 10.40 -10.88
CA GLN A 39 15.94 11.43 -10.83
C GLN A 39 15.49 11.72 -9.39
N LEU A 40 15.32 13.00 -9.08
CA LEU A 40 14.61 13.43 -7.88
C LEU A 40 13.13 13.06 -8.03
N VAL A 41 12.58 12.36 -7.05
CA VAL A 41 11.15 12.04 -6.98
C VAL A 41 10.54 12.75 -5.78
N SER A 42 9.33 13.26 -5.95
CA SER A 42 8.51 13.82 -4.87
C SER A 42 7.25 13.00 -4.66
N SER A 43 6.84 12.84 -3.41
CA SER A 43 5.62 12.12 -3.01
C SER A 43 4.89 12.91 -1.93
N ASP A 44 3.58 13.05 -2.04
CA ASP A 44 2.74 13.64 -1.00
C ASP A 44 1.76 12.64 -0.35
N GLY A 45 2.03 11.34 -0.55
CA GLY A 45 1.18 10.24 -0.09
C GLY A 45 -0.02 9.98 -0.99
N LYS A 46 -0.32 10.87 -1.94
CA LYS A 46 -1.41 10.70 -2.92
C LYS A 46 -0.89 10.61 -4.34
N THR A 47 0.13 11.41 -4.65
CA THR A 47 0.70 11.56 -5.97
C THR A 47 2.22 11.44 -5.88
N ILE A 48 2.80 10.85 -6.91
CA ILE A 48 4.23 10.78 -7.11
C ILE A 48 4.55 11.55 -8.39
N SER A 49 5.57 12.40 -8.36
CA SER A 49 5.99 13.18 -9.52
C SER A 49 7.50 13.37 -9.54
N THR A 50 8.05 13.61 -10.73
CA THR A 50 9.47 13.95 -10.89
C THR A 50 9.73 15.38 -10.43
N GLY A 51 10.88 15.57 -9.79
CA GLY A 51 11.37 16.84 -9.28
C GLY A 51 12.45 17.47 -10.15
N ASN A 52 13.06 18.54 -9.65
CA ASN A 52 14.14 19.25 -10.32
C ASN A 52 15.50 18.81 -9.77
N ASN A 53 16.21 17.94 -10.50
CA ASN A 53 17.51 17.39 -10.09
C ASN A 53 18.55 18.48 -9.80
N MET A 54 18.61 19.53 -10.62
CA MET A 54 19.60 20.59 -10.42
C MET A 54 19.31 21.40 -9.15
N ALA A 55 18.04 21.71 -8.87
CA ALA A 55 17.65 22.38 -7.64
C ALA A 55 17.93 21.51 -6.40
N TRP A 56 17.77 20.18 -6.52
CA TRP A 56 18.12 19.23 -5.47
C TRP A 56 19.62 19.21 -5.16
N LEU A 57 20.46 19.11 -6.18
CA LEU A 57 21.91 19.14 -6.01
C LEU A 57 22.38 20.47 -5.39
N VAL A 58 21.85 21.60 -5.85
CA VAL A 58 22.13 22.91 -5.23
C VAL A 58 21.73 22.93 -3.76
N PHE A 59 20.55 22.39 -3.41
CA PHE A 59 20.10 22.31 -2.02
C PHE A 59 21.03 21.44 -1.16
N LEU A 60 21.39 20.25 -1.63
CA LEU A 60 22.24 19.31 -0.89
C LEU A 60 23.69 19.79 -0.73
N GLN A 61 24.23 20.50 -1.73
CA GLN A 61 25.61 21.01 -1.72
C GLN A 61 25.76 22.38 -1.06
N HIS A 62 24.66 23.02 -0.65
CA HIS A 62 24.71 24.34 -0.02
C HIS A 62 25.39 24.25 1.35
N ASP A 63 26.31 25.18 1.66
CA ASP A 63 27.14 25.18 2.89
C ASP A 63 26.32 25.09 4.20
N LEU A 64 25.11 25.64 4.21
CA LEU A 64 24.21 25.58 5.38
C LEU A 64 23.45 24.26 5.53
N VAL A 65 23.41 23.43 4.49
CA VAL A 65 22.60 22.20 4.42
C VAL A 65 23.51 20.97 4.43
N GLN A 66 24.59 20.99 3.65
CA GLN A 66 25.50 19.88 3.42
C GLN A 66 26.02 19.23 4.72
N PRO A 67 26.45 19.98 5.76
CA PRO A 67 26.95 19.37 6.99
C PRO A 67 25.91 18.52 7.74
N THR A 68 24.61 18.83 7.54
CA THR A 68 23.52 18.10 8.19
C THR A 68 23.07 16.89 7.36
N LEU A 69 23.18 16.95 6.04
CA LEU A 69 22.59 15.95 5.14
C LEU A 69 23.59 14.96 4.52
N GLN A 70 24.90 15.23 4.62
CA GLN A 70 25.93 14.42 3.96
C GLN A 70 25.89 12.93 4.35
N GLU A 71 25.58 12.62 5.62
CA GLU A 71 25.56 11.24 6.12
C GLU A 71 24.43 10.38 5.53
N TYR A 72 23.38 11.00 4.98
CA TYR A 72 22.20 10.29 4.47
C TYR A 72 22.30 9.91 3.00
N ASN A 73 23.33 10.40 2.29
CA ASN A 73 23.58 10.17 0.87
C ASN A 73 22.39 10.47 -0.07
N LEU A 74 21.64 11.54 0.21
CA LEU A 74 20.41 11.92 -0.51
C LEU A 74 20.56 12.27 -2.00
N GLY A 75 21.79 12.38 -2.52
CA GLY A 75 22.05 12.70 -3.93
C GLY A 75 22.27 11.48 -4.81
N GLU A 76 22.45 10.29 -4.21
CA GLU A 76 22.83 9.07 -4.92
C GLU A 76 22.11 7.83 -4.37
N GLY A 77 21.83 7.82 -3.06
CA GLY A 77 21.15 6.73 -2.37
C GLY A 77 19.66 6.98 -2.19
N ASP A 78 18.93 5.88 -1.99
CA ASP A 78 17.47 5.85 -1.89
C ASP A 78 16.95 5.42 -0.51
N ARG A 79 17.87 5.17 0.43
CA ARG A 79 17.53 4.72 1.78
C ARG A 79 16.75 5.77 2.58
N HIS A 80 17.06 7.04 2.37
CA HIS A 80 16.51 8.15 3.16
C HIS A 80 15.73 9.12 2.30
N SER A 81 14.76 9.77 2.94
CA SER A 81 13.90 10.76 2.30
C SER A 81 13.73 12.00 3.16
N LEU A 82 13.68 13.15 2.48
CA LEU A 82 13.49 14.44 3.10
C LEU A 82 12.00 14.79 3.10
N LEU A 83 11.37 14.84 4.28
CA LEU A 83 9.98 15.23 4.45
C LEU A 83 9.85 16.69 4.88
N LEU A 84 8.93 17.42 4.27
CA LEU A 84 8.60 18.80 4.57
C LEU A 84 7.18 18.92 5.11
N ASP A 85 7.05 19.58 6.27
CA ASP A 85 5.78 20.19 6.67
C ASP A 85 5.68 21.60 6.07
N ARG A 86 4.88 21.79 5.02
CA ARG A 86 4.76 23.09 4.35
C ARG A 86 4.12 24.17 5.23
N HIS A 87 3.40 23.81 6.29
CA HIS A 87 2.81 24.77 7.21
C HIS A 87 3.83 25.28 8.22
N SER A 88 4.52 24.38 8.93
CA SER A 88 5.51 24.76 9.96
C SER A 88 6.89 25.08 9.38
N ARG A 89 7.14 24.70 8.11
CA ARG A 89 8.43 24.79 7.42
C ARG A 89 9.56 23.96 8.06
N ASN A 90 9.18 22.97 8.87
CA ASN A 90 10.11 22.01 9.42
C ASN A 90 10.46 20.96 8.35
N LEU A 91 11.74 20.59 8.33
CA LEU A 91 12.26 19.47 7.56
C LEU A 91 12.55 18.29 8.48
N TYR A 92 12.31 17.10 7.97
CA TYR A 92 12.58 15.84 8.63
C TYR A 92 13.34 14.93 7.69
N ILE A 93 14.20 14.09 8.26
CA ILE A 93 14.87 13.00 7.58
C ILE A 93 14.42 11.69 8.20
N GLY A 94 14.23 10.66 7.40
CA GLY A 94 13.92 9.33 7.88
C GLY A 94 14.23 8.30 6.82
N GLU A 95 14.15 7.03 7.21
CA GLU A 95 14.15 5.95 6.22
C GLU A 95 12.91 6.08 5.33
N GLU A 96 13.06 5.79 4.04
CA GLU A 96 12.01 6.03 3.05
C GLU A 96 10.71 5.26 3.39
N THR A 97 10.84 4.05 3.92
CA THR A 97 9.69 3.23 4.34
C THR A 97 8.86 3.92 5.41
N GLU A 98 9.50 4.56 6.37
CA GLU A 98 8.90 5.26 7.50
C GLU A 98 8.26 6.56 7.05
N ILE A 99 8.96 7.33 6.22
CA ILE A 99 8.46 8.59 5.66
C ILE A 99 7.22 8.35 4.82
N GLN A 100 7.22 7.31 3.99
CA GLN A 100 6.06 6.97 3.17
C GLN A 100 4.89 6.44 4.01
N ASN A 101 5.14 5.61 5.03
CA ASN A 101 4.10 5.18 5.98
C ASN A 101 3.46 6.37 6.71
N LEU A 102 4.26 7.39 7.04
CA LEU A 102 3.74 8.64 7.61
C LEU A 102 2.85 9.39 6.62
N LEU A 103 3.26 9.51 5.35
CA LEU A 103 2.47 10.19 4.32
C LEU A 103 1.12 9.51 4.06
N GLU A 104 1.05 8.18 4.18
CA GLU A 104 -0.19 7.39 4.02
C GLU A 104 -1.10 7.45 5.26
N GLN A 105 -0.58 7.90 6.41
CA GLN A 105 -1.30 7.94 7.69
C GLN A 105 -1.40 9.38 8.24
N PRO A 106 -2.45 10.13 7.86
CA PRO A 106 -2.58 11.54 8.24
C PRO A 106 -2.58 11.77 9.76
N GLU A 107 -3.08 10.82 10.56
CA GLU A 107 -3.10 10.90 12.02
C GLU A 107 -1.69 10.93 12.64
N SER A 108 -0.76 10.15 12.08
CA SER A 108 0.62 10.07 12.55
C SER A 108 1.37 11.38 12.31
N LEU A 109 1.11 12.04 11.18
CA LEU A 109 1.66 13.36 10.86
C LEU A 109 1.06 14.47 11.75
N VAL A 110 -0.21 14.35 12.13
CA VAL A 110 -0.81 15.26 13.13
C VAL A 110 -0.10 15.11 14.48
N LEU A 111 0.16 13.88 14.94
CA LEU A 111 0.90 13.63 16.17
C LEU A 111 2.31 14.23 16.12
N LEU A 112 3.05 14.01 15.01
CA LEU A 112 4.38 14.59 14.80
C LEU A 112 4.36 16.12 15.02
N THR A 113 3.37 16.81 14.44
CA THR A 113 3.25 18.27 14.60
C THR A 113 2.90 18.71 16.01
N CYS A 114 2.16 17.90 16.75
CA CYS A 114 1.83 18.18 18.15
C CYS A 114 3.08 18.09 19.04
N LEU A 115 4.00 17.18 18.72
CA LEU A 115 5.25 16.99 19.44
C LEU A 115 6.30 18.05 19.08
N ASP A 116 6.33 18.50 17.82
CA ASP A 116 7.29 19.51 17.33
C ASP A 116 6.96 20.95 17.66
N ARG A 117 5.67 21.24 17.90
CA ARG A 117 5.32 22.39 18.71
C ARG A 117 5.91 22.11 20.08
N LYS A 118 7.02 22.80 20.40
CA LYS A 118 7.51 22.91 21.78
C LYS A 118 6.28 22.94 22.69
N PHE A 119 6.25 22.09 23.71
CA PHE A 119 5.27 22.07 24.80
C PHE A 119 5.37 23.39 25.62
N GLY A 120 5.36 24.52 24.91
CA GLY A 120 5.71 25.86 25.32
C GLY A 120 4.50 26.74 25.53
N GLU A 121 3.32 26.14 25.65
CA GLU A 121 2.17 26.69 26.38
C GLU A 121 1.52 25.56 27.17
N THR A 122 2.27 25.08 28.17
CA THR A 122 1.78 24.47 29.42
C THR A 122 0.38 23.84 29.39
N TRP A 123 0.33 22.52 29.20
CA TRP A 123 -0.79 21.71 29.69
C TRP A 123 -1.06 21.95 31.19
N GLN A 124 -0.06 22.38 31.96
CA GLN A 124 -0.22 22.85 33.33
C GLN A 124 -1.04 24.16 33.46
N GLN A 125 -0.97 25.10 32.52
CA GLN A 125 -1.81 26.32 32.57
C GLN A 125 -3.25 26.02 32.13
N LYS A 126 -3.46 25.02 31.27
CA LYS A 126 -4.81 24.59 30.88
C LYS A 126 -5.50 23.79 32.01
N LEU A 127 -4.76 22.96 32.75
CA LEU A 127 -5.27 22.23 33.91
C LEU A 127 -5.49 23.12 35.16
N VAL A 128 -4.74 24.21 35.30
CA VAL A 128 -4.95 25.22 36.35
C VAL A 128 -6.06 26.22 35.99
N LYS A 129 -6.39 26.42 34.70
CA LYS A 129 -7.55 27.22 34.27
C LYS A 129 -8.87 26.44 34.22
N THR A 130 -8.85 25.11 34.14
CA THR A 130 -10.09 24.29 34.19
C THR A 130 -10.54 23.94 35.61
N THR A 131 -9.81 24.37 36.65
CA THR A 131 -10.19 24.19 38.07
C THR A 131 -10.77 25.46 38.73
N LYS A 132 -11.09 26.50 37.95
CA LYS A 132 -11.94 27.62 38.38
C LYS A 132 -13.01 27.93 37.33
N SER A 133 -13.99 27.04 37.22
CA SER A 133 -15.33 27.39 36.75
C SER A 133 -16.32 26.87 37.78
N ASP A 134 -16.99 27.82 38.43
CA ASP A 134 -17.73 27.68 39.68
C ASP A 134 -19.11 27.00 39.53
N HIS A 135 -19.27 26.05 38.60
CA HIS A 135 -20.58 25.44 38.31
C HIS A 135 -20.68 23.92 38.34
N PHE A 136 -19.66 23.20 38.79
CA PHE A 136 -19.77 21.75 39.02
C PHE A 136 -19.40 21.37 40.46
N ARG A 137 -20.19 21.85 41.42
CA ARG A 137 -20.29 21.27 42.76
C ARG A 137 -21.65 20.60 42.93
N HIS A 138 -21.77 19.38 42.40
CA HIS A 138 -22.49 18.28 43.04
C HIS A 138 -22.20 17.01 42.24
N PHE A 139 -21.95 15.90 42.95
CA PHE A 139 -21.66 14.56 42.44
C PHE A 139 -20.22 14.20 42.08
N ILE A 140 -19.26 14.42 42.98
CA ILE A 140 -18.26 13.38 43.28
C ILE A 140 -17.97 13.41 44.79
N ASN A 141 -18.67 12.54 45.52
CA ASN A 141 -18.23 11.96 46.79
C ASN A 141 -19.00 10.65 46.94
N LEU A 142 -18.30 9.59 47.38
CA LEU A 142 -18.62 8.15 47.31
C LEU A 142 -18.07 7.56 45.99
N ILE A 143 -17.03 6.72 45.94
CA ILE A 143 -16.56 5.65 46.85
C ILE A 143 -15.04 5.40 46.62
N PRO A 144 -14.25 5.03 47.64
CA PRO A 144 -12.83 4.73 47.54
C PRO A 144 -12.50 3.23 47.28
N VAL A 145 -11.35 3.00 46.64
CA VAL A 145 -10.37 1.89 46.84
C VAL A 145 -10.78 0.45 46.43
N SER A 146 -10.01 -0.10 45.47
CA SER A 146 -9.62 -1.50 45.17
C SER A 146 -10.58 -2.67 45.45
N ILE A 147 -10.65 -3.66 44.54
CA ILE A 147 -10.43 -5.10 44.82
C ILE A 147 -10.63 -5.97 43.56
N VAL A 148 -9.80 -7.00 43.54
CA VAL A 148 -9.72 -8.20 42.69
C VAL A 148 -10.92 -9.15 42.92
N ALA A 149 -11.29 -9.93 41.89
CA ALA A 149 -11.92 -11.25 41.95
C ALA A 149 -13.45 -11.45 42.21
N THR A 150 -13.93 -12.51 41.52
CA THR A 150 -14.95 -13.52 41.88
C THR A 150 -16.46 -13.27 41.69
N LEU A 151 -16.97 -13.93 40.64
CA LEU A 151 -18.04 -14.96 40.58
C LEU A 151 -19.32 -14.87 41.44
N ILE A 152 -20.45 -15.05 40.71
CA ILE A 152 -21.71 -15.77 41.03
C ILE A 152 -22.64 -15.16 42.10
N GLY A 153 -23.93 -15.08 41.74
CA GLY A 153 -25.00 -15.30 42.72
C GLY A 153 -26.31 -14.58 42.41
N ALA A 154 -27.31 -15.35 41.97
CA ALA A 154 -28.66 -14.92 41.67
C ALA A 154 -29.40 -14.23 42.84
N LEU A 155 -30.41 -13.41 42.52
CA LEU A 155 -31.81 -13.59 42.94
C LEU A 155 -32.67 -12.44 42.40
N GLY A 156 -33.73 -12.79 41.67
CA GLY A 156 -34.72 -11.85 41.15
C GLY A 156 -35.86 -12.58 40.44
N VAL A 157 -36.70 -13.25 41.24
CA VAL A 157 -37.95 -13.91 40.84
C VAL A 157 -38.99 -12.86 40.45
N GLY A 158 -39.73 -13.06 39.35
CA GLY A 158 -40.94 -12.28 39.09
C GLY A 158 -41.49 -12.35 37.65
N THR A 159 -42.06 -13.50 37.28
CA THR A 159 -43.18 -13.71 36.34
C THR A 159 -43.31 -12.86 35.05
N GLY A 160 -43.20 -13.52 33.89
CA GLY A 160 -43.80 -13.07 32.63
C GLY A 160 -43.04 -13.52 31.39
N MET A 161 -43.56 -14.54 30.69
CA MET A 161 -43.06 -15.04 29.39
C MET A 161 -42.75 -13.92 28.40
N TRP A 162 -41.61 -13.95 27.70
CA TRP A 162 -41.57 -13.73 26.25
C TRP A 162 -40.56 -14.68 25.60
N ILE A 163 -41.11 -15.51 24.73
CA ILE A 163 -40.48 -16.41 23.77
C ILE A 163 -39.59 -15.59 22.83
N VAL A 164 -38.31 -15.96 22.68
CA VAL A 164 -37.53 -15.63 21.47
C VAL A 164 -36.64 -16.82 21.07
N PRO A 165 -37.11 -17.71 20.18
CA PRO A 165 -36.26 -18.71 19.51
C PRO A 165 -35.55 -18.11 18.29
N THR A 166 -35.70 -16.81 18.02
CA THR A 166 -35.22 -16.15 16.81
C THR A 166 -33.83 -15.54 16.93
N ALA A 167 -33.28 -15.45 18.15
CA ALA A 167 -31.94 -14.90 18.37
C ALA A 167 -30.83 -15.92 18.07
N GLN A 168 -31.09 -17.22 18.24
CA GLN A 168 -30.10 -18.26 17.90
C GLN A 168 -30.04 -18.55 16.39
N GLN A 169 -31.13 -18.37 15.63
CA GLN A 169 -31.07 -18.48 14.17
C GLN A 169 -30.35 -17.29 13.51
N LYS A 170 -30.48 -16.07 14.06
CA LYS A 170 -29.72 -14.90 13.55
C LYS A 170 -28.21 -14.96 13.84
N LEU A 171 -27.79 -15.69 14.87
CA LEU A 171 -26.36 -15.86 15.19
C LEU A 171 -25.72 -17.03 14.43
N ALA A 172 -26.49 -18.05 14.04
CA ALA A 172 -25.99 -19.18 13.24
C ALA A 172 -25.94 -18.88 11.72
N GLN A 173 -26.68 -17.89 11.23
CA GLN A 173 -26.67 -17.51 9.81
C GLN A 173 -25.62 -16.44 9.46
N LYS A 174 -24.90 -15.90 10.45
CA LYS A 174 -23.79 -14.95 10.29
C LYS A 174 -22.42 -15.62 10.44
N THR A 175 -22.33 -16.89 10.05
CA THR A 175 -21.06 -17.61 9.86
C THR A 175 -21.00 -18.15 8.44
N ALA A 176 -21.46 -17.38 7.46
CA ALA A 176 -20.83 -17.44 6.16
C ALA A 176 -19.40 -16.94 6.38
N THR A 177 -18.43 -17.84 6.29
CA THR A 177 -17.01 -17.50 6.12
C THR A 177 -16.92 -16.47 5.01
N ASN A 178 -16.82 -15.19 5.38
CA ASN A 178 -16.33 -14.15 4.48
C ASN A 178 -14.96 -14.64 4.04
N SER A 179 -14.89 -15.20 2.83
CA SER A 179 -13.62 -15.52 2.20
C SER A 179 -12.94 -14.19 1.92
N THR A 180 -12.14 -13.70 2.85
CA THR A 180 -11.26 -12.57 2.59
C THR A 180 -10.13 -13.10 1.71
N VAL A 181 -10.00 -12.56 0.49
CA VAL A 181 -8.81 -12.84 -0.33
C VAL A 181 -7.63 -12.20 0.38
N ASN A 182 -6.58 -13.00 0.63
CA ASN A 182 -5.35 -12.53 1.26
C ASN A 182 -4.20 -12.65 0.26
N PHE A 183 -3.31 -11.66 0.27
CA PHE A 183 -2.20 -11.58 -0.68
C PHE A 183 -0.87 -11.80 0.03
N GLU A 184 0.06 -12.44 -0.66
CA GLU A 184 1.47 -12.44 -0.31
C GLU A 184 2.24 -12.34 -1.61
N ALA A 185 3.01 -11.28 -1.76
CA ALA A 185 3.84 -11.07 -2.93
C ALA A 185 5.21 -10.55 -2.49
N ASN A 186 6.24 -11.03 -3.17
CA ASN A 186 7.59 -10.51 -3.04
C ASN A 186 7.87 -9.73 -4.32
N CYS A 187 7.81 -8.40 -4.24
CA CYS A 187 8.40 -7.55 -5.26
C CYS A 187 9.91 -7.41 -4.94
N TYR A 188 10.75 -7.22 -5.96
CA TYR A 188 12.19 -6.99 -5.74
C TYR A 188 12.40 -5.70 -4.92
N LEU A 189 13.37 -5.72 -4.00
CA LEU A 189 13.71 -4.58 -3.13
C LEU A 189 14.53 -3.54 -3.90
N GLY A 190 13.86 -2.45 -4.27
CA GLY A 190 14.42 -1.20 -4.77
C GLY A 190 13.37 -0.10 -4.52
N SER A 191 13.81 1.11 -4.22
CA SER A 191 12.94 2.21 -3.75
C SER A 191 11.83 2.66 -4.73
N SER A 192 11.81 2.17 -5.98
CA SER A 192 10.89 2.63 -7.01
C SER A 192 9.50 1.98 -7.02
N TYR A 193 9.22 0.79 -6.47
CA TYR A 193 7.92 0.14 -6.77
C TYR A 193 7.33 -0.75 -5.67
N LYS A 194 6.23 -0.26 -5.08
CA LYS A 194 5.40 -1.01 -4.13
C LYS A 194 4.52 -2.04 -4.81
N PHE A 195 4.32 -3.16 -4.11
CA PHE A 195 3.20 -4.07 -4.34
C PHE A 195 1.89 -3.27 -4.43
N SER A 196 1.16 -3.46 -5.51
CA SER A 196 -0.18 -2.91 -5.70
C SER A 196 -1.19 -4.04 -5.69
N SER A 197 -2.36 -3.80 -5.11
CA SER A 197 -3.41 -4.81 -5.06
C SER A 197 -4.80 -4.21 -5.08
N HIS A 198 -5.76 -5.02 -5.48
CA HIS A 198 -7.17 -4.71 -5.39
C HIS A 198 -7.96 -5.98 -5.05
N VAL A 199 -8.97 -5.82 -4.21
CA VAL A 199 -9.97 -6.87 -3.95
C VAL A 199 -11.27 -6.42 -4.58
N GLY A 200 -11.73 -7.20 -5.55
CA GLY A 200 -12.97 -6.94 -6.27
C GLY A 200 -14.10 -7.83 -5.78
N SER A 201 -15.01 -8.20 -6.69
CA SER A 201 -16.18 -9.00 -6.34
C SER A 201 -15.81 -10.47 -6.19
N LEU A 202 -16.24 -11.07 -5.08
CA LEU A 202 -16.13 -12.51 -4.81
C LEU A 202 -17.48 -13.22 -5.01
N THR A 203 -18.43 -12.56 -5.66
CA THR A 203 -19.72 -13.15 -6.01
C THR A 203 -19.59 -14.06 -7.24
N GLY A 204 -20.38 -15.12 -7.30
CA GLY A 204 -20.32 -16.10 -8.40
C GLY A 204 -19.65 -17.43 -8.03
N ASN A 205 -19.61 -18.33 -8.99
CA ASN A 205 -19.14 -19.71 -8.85
C ASN A 205 -17.65 -19.92 -9.20
N LYS A 206 -16.96 -18.90 -9.70
CA LYS A 206 -15.53 -18.87 -10.02
C LYS A 206 -14.92 -17.52 -9.66
N GLU A 207 -13.59 -17.45 -9.59
CA GLU A 207 -12.83 -16.25 -9.23
C GLU A 207 -11.86 -15.88 -10.36
N LEU A 208 -11.81 -14.59 -10.73
CA LEU A 208 -10.85 -14.05 -11.69
C LEU A 208 -9.73 -13.32 -10.93
N HIS A 209 -8.51 -13.84 -11.00
CA HIS A 209 -7.35 -13.23 -10.36
C HIS A 209 -6.35 -12.76 -11.41
N LEU A 210 -6.02 -11.47 -11.39
CA LEU A 210 -5.00 -10.87 -12.23
C LEU A 210 -3.71 -10.67 -11.42
N ILE A 211 -2.61 -11.23 -11.92
CA ILE A 211 -1.25 -10.91 -11.48
C ILE A 211 -0.57 -10.17 -12.61
N ALA A 212 0.05 -9.04 -12.30
CA ALA A 212 0.78 -8.27 -13.27
C ALA A 212 2.17 -7.85 -12.80
N ALA A 213 3.12 -7.85 -13.74
CA ALA A 213 4.46 -7.36 -13.51
C ALA A 213 4.93 -6.46 -14.66
N TYR A 214 5.82 -5.50 -14.41
CA TYR A 214 6.52 -4.86 -15.52
C TYR A 214 7.66 -5.78 -16.00
N GLU A 215 8.46 -6.30 -15.06
CA GLU A 215 9.60 -7.21 -15.29
C GLU A 215 9.84 -8.15 -14.07
N ALA A 216 10.76 -9.11 -14.21
CA ALA A 216 10.97 -10.20 -13.23
C ALA A 216 12.16 -9.98 -12.26
N THR A 217 13.11 -9.06 -12.53
CA THR A 217 14.39 -9.01 -11.78
C THR A 217 15.00 -7.62 -11.58
N SER A 218 16.05 -7.59 -10.75
CA SER A 218 16.93 -6.45 -10.46
C SER A 218 17.71 -5.95 -11.68
N PRO A 219 18.09 -4.65 -11.74
CA PRO A 219 19.02 -4.12 -12.74
C PRO A 219 20.34 -4.90 -12.91
N GLN A 220 20.84 -5.58 -11.86
CA GLN A 220 22.06 -6.40 -11.96
C GLN A 220 21.89 -7.71 -12.76
N ASP A 221 20.64 -8.15 -12.95
CA ASP A 221 20.27 -9.36 -13.67
C ASP A 221 19.67 -9.06 -15.05
N ASN A 222 19.64 -7.79 -15.45
CA ASN A 222 19.13 -7.35 -16.75
C ASN A 222 19.89 -8.06 -17.88
N GLY A 223 19.13 -8.80 -18.70
CA GLY A 223 19.66 -9.51 -19.87
C GLY A 223 20.05 -10.97 -19.65
N ASN A 224 19.81 -11.58 -18.48
CA ASN A 224 19.93 -13.03 -18.29
C ASN A 224 18.56 -13.72 -18.45
N PRO A 225 18.28 -14.41 -19.58
CA PRO A 225 16.98 -15.05 -19.82
C PRO A 225 16.65 -16.13 -18.78
N SER A 226 17.67 -16.73 -18.16
CA SER A 226 17.50 -17.77 -17.13
C SER A 226 16.98 -17.22 -15.81
N LYS A 227 16.99 -15.89 -15.62
CA LYS A 227 16.52 -15.23 -14.40
C LYS A 227 15.20 -14.49 -14.57
N ASN A 228 14.58 -14.47 -15.76
CA ASN A 228 13.28 -13.83 -15.99
C ASN A 228 12.09 -14.67 -15.51
N THR A 229 12.20 -15.31 -14.34
CA THR A 229 11.14 -16.18 -13.80
C THR A 229 10.42 -15.52 -12.64
N ILE A 230 9.08 -15.55 -12.66
CA ILE A 230 8.23 -15.17 -11.53
C ILE A 230 7.52 -16.40 -10.99
N GLU A 231 7.63 -16.63 -9.69
CA GLU A 231 6.96 -17.73 -8.99
C GLU A 231 5.52 -17.37 -8.64
N VAL A 232 4.55 -18.18 -9.06
CA VAL A 232 3.13 -17.96 -8.75
C VAL A 232 2.58 -19.17 -8.02
N LYS A 233 2.16 -18.96 -6.77
CA LYS A 233 1.63 -20.03 -5.93
C LYS A 233 0.13 -19.87 -5.70
N ILE A 234 -0.63 -20.89 -6.09
CA ILE A 234 -2.09 -20.91 -5.93
C ILE A 234 -2.45 -21.77 -4.72
N GLN A 235 -2.89 -21.12 -3.64
CA GLN A 235 -3.35 -21.76 -2.41
C GLN A 235 -4.87 -21.65 -2.23
N ARG A 236 -5.50 -20.69 -2.91
CA ARG A 236 -6.93 -20.39 -2.87
C ARG A 236 -7.77 -21.59 -3.30
N LYS A 237 -8.75 -21.93 -2.45
CA LYS A 237 -9.62 -23.11 -2.60
C LYS A 237 -11.10 -22.72 -2.67
N ASN A 238 -11.94 -23.73 -2.88
CA ASN A 238 -13.42 -23.69 -2.86
C ASN A 238 -14.08 -23.17 -4.14
N LYS A 239 -13.39 -22.43 -5.01
CA LYS A 239 -13.90 -22.01 -6.31
C LYS A 239 -12.84 -22.25 -7.41
N PRO A 240 -13.25 -22.64 -8.62
CA PRO A 240 -12.36 -22.62 -9.77
C PRO A 240 -11.81 -21.22 -10.03
N ILE A 241 -10.53 -21.15 -10.39
CA ILE A 241 -9.79 -19.91 -10.63
C ILE A 241 -9.56 -19.73 -12.13
N ILE A 242 -9.83 -18.53 -12.63
CA ILE A 242 -9.27 -18.04 -13.89
C ILE A 242 -8.07 -17.18 -13.51
N LEU A 243 -6.87 -17.63 -13.89
CA LEU A 243 -5.62 -16.95 -13.60
C LEU A 243 -5.20 -16.11 -14.80
N ALA A 244 -5.22 -14.79 -14.66
CA ALA A 244 -4.69 -13.87 -15.66
C ALA A 244 -3.29 -13.41 -15.26
N LEU A 245 -2.33 -13.51 -16.17
CA LEU A 245 -0.93 -13.13 -15.99
C LEU A 245 -0.59 -12.09 -17.05
N SER A 246 -0.10 -10.92 -16.64
CA SER A 246 0.20 -9.82 -17.57
C SER A 246 1.57 -9.22 -17.33
N ALA A 247 2.39 -9.02 -18.36
CA ALA A 247 3.64 -8.29 -18.22
C ALA A 247 4.12 -7.50 -19.43
N TYR A 248 4.99 -6.52 -19.19
CA TYR A 248 5.68 -5.79 -20.25
C TYR A 248 6.86 -6.61 -20.78
N ALA A 249 7.88 -6.84 -19.96
CA ALA A 249 9.07 -7.60 -20.31
C ALA A 249 8.77 -9.11 -20.51
N PRO A 250 9.66 -9.90 -21.15
CA PRO A 250 9.44 -11.33 -21.33
C PRO A 250 9.64 -12.07 -20.01
N ILE A 251 8.58 -12.72 -19.50
CA ILE A 251 8.58 -13.45 -18.23
C ILE A 251 8.23 -14.93 -18.44
N ASN A 252 8.94 -15.80 -17.74
CA ASN A 252 8.53 -17.17 -17.46
C ASN A 252 7.74 -17.23 -16.16
N TRP A 253 6.45 -17.48 -16.24
CA TRP A 253 5.58 -17.64 -15.09
C TRP A 253 5.64 -19.09 -14.61
N ASN A 254 6.32 -19.34 -13.49
CA ASN A 254 6.39 -20.67 -12.89
C ASN A 254 5.23 -20.85 -11.90
N VAL A 255 4.21 -21.59 -12.31
CA VAL A 255 2.95 -21.72 -11.54
C VAL A 255 2.95 -23.03 -10.75
N THR A 256 2.77 -22.93 -9.44
CA THR A 256 2.59 -24.07 -8.52
C THR A 256 1.18 -24.05 -7.94
N ILE A 257 0.48 -25.19 -8.03
CA ILE A 257 -0.90 -25.35 -7.54
C ILE A 257 -0.89 -26.25 -6.31
N GLU A 258 -1.35 -25.73 -5.17
CA GLU A 258 -1.47 -26.53 -3.94
C GLU A 258 -2.63 -27.53 -4.02
N PRO A 259 -2.56 -28.68 -3.30
CA PRO A 259 -3.64 -29.66 -3.27
C PRO A 259 -4.99 -29.04 -2.88
N GLY A 260 -5.99 -29.24 -3.74
CA GLY A 260 -7.36 -28.74 -3.56
C GLY A 260 -7.62 -27.35 -4.13
N ALA A 261 -6.61 -26.66 -4.69
CA ALA A 261 -6.82 -25.52 -5.57
C ALA A 261 -7.10 -26.01 -7.00
N VAL A 262 -7.96 -25.32 -7.73
CA VAL A 262 -8.35 -25.67 -9.11
C VAL A 262 -8.27 -24.43 -9.98
N ILE A 263 -7.45 -24.49 -11.03
CA ILE A 263 -7.43 -23.48 -12.09
C ILE A 263 -8.24 -24.02 -13.27
N GLU A 264 -9.29 -23.28 -13.66
CA GLU A 264 -10.13 -23.57 -14.82
C GLU A 264 -9.43 -23.19 -16.12
N LYS A 265 -8.73 -22.05 -16.12
CA LYS A 265 -8.12 -21.43 -17.30
C LYS A 265 -7.00 -20.49 -16.91
N ILE A 266 -5.99 -20.38 -17.78
CA ILE A 266 -4.93 -19.38 -17.67
C ILE A 266 -5.00 -18.45 -18.88
N ILE A 267 -4.94 -17.15 -18.63
CA ILE A 267 -4.87 -16.12 -19.66
C ILE A 267 -3.53 -15.42 -19.52
N ILE A 268 -2.73 -15.38 -20.57
CA ILE A 268 -1.42 -14.75 -20.58
C ILE A 268 -1.45 -13.56 -21.53
N ASN A 269 -1.00 -12.41 -21.06
CA ASN A 269 -0.94 -11.15 -21.81
C ASN A 269 0.46 -10.54 -21.73
N GLY A 270 1.04 -10.13 -22.86
CA GLY A 270 2.41 -9.62 -22.90
C GLY A 270 2.64 -8.50 -23.91
N TYR A 271 3.56 -7.57 -23.61
CA TYR A 271 4.15 -6.76 -24.68
C TYR A 271 5.09 -7.67 -25.47
N ASP A 272 6.10 -8.17 -24.76
CA ASP A 272 6.95 -9.25 -25.23
C ASP A 272 6.29 -10.62 -25.01
N LYS A 273 6.81 -11.64 -25.69
CA LYS A 273 6.34 -13.02 -25.52
C LYS A 273 6.53 -13.51 -24.09
N GLN A 274 5.45 -14.06 -23.54
CA GLN A 274 5.40 -14.64 -22.20
C GLN A 274 5.47 -16.17 -22.28
N THR A 275 5.96 -16.82 -21.23
CA THR A 275 5.98 -18.28 -21.14
C THR A 275 5.45 -18.75 -19.79
N ILE A 276 4.96 -20.00 -19.73
CA ILE A 276 4.43 -20.59 -18.51
C ILE A 276 5.02 -21.97 -18.28
N SER A 277 5.34 -22.26 -17.02
CA SER A 277 5.89 -23.52 -16.54
C SER A 277 5.20 -23.97 -15.25
N GLY A 278 5.45 -25.20 -14.80
CA GLY A 278 4.90 -25.76 -13.56
C GLY A 278 3.47 -26.33 -13.67
N VAL A 279 2.79 -26.12 -14.80
CA VAL A 279 1.41 -26.60 -15.03
C VAL A 279 1.27 -27.38 -16.34
N SER A 280 0.32 -28.32 -16.36
CA SER A 280 -0.03 -29.11 -17.55
C SER A 280 -1.52 -29.44 -17.55
N GLY A 281 -2.12 -29.63 -18.74
CA GLY A 281 -3.54 -29.99 -18.88
C GLY A 281 -4.55 -28.86 -18.59
N ILE A 282 -4.09 -27.64 -18.33
CA ILE A 282 -4.94 -26.46 -18.12
C ILE A 282 -5.03 -25.69 -19.44
N PRO A 283 -6.24 -25.30 -19.90
CA PRO A 283 -6.38 -24.42 -21.06
C PRO A 283 -5.66 -23.08 -20.88
N ILE A 284 -4.81 -22.72 -21.85
CA ILE A 284 -4.06 -21.46 -21.87
C ILE A 284 -4.49 -20.64 -23.09
N GLU A 285 -4.88 -19.38 -22.87
CA GLU A 285 -5.08 -18.39 -23.93
C GLU A 285 -3.97 -17.35 -23.90
N GLU A 286 -3.34 -17.11 -25.04
CA GLU A 286 -2.20 -16.20 -25.17
C GLU A 286 -2.56 -14.98 -26.01
N TYR A 287 -2.25 -13.81 -25.45
CA TYR A 287 -2.38 -12.50 -26.06
C TYR A 287 -1.01 -11.82 -26.00
N ASN A 288 -0.51 -11.30 -27.11
CA ASN A 288 0.70 -10.51 -27.09
C ASN A 288 0.67 -9.39 -28.13
N GLN A 289 1.47 -8.35 -27.89
CA GLN A 289 1.49 -7.18 -28.77
C GLN A 289 2.12 -7.49 -30.14
N GLU A 290 3.11 -8.37 -30.19
CA GLU A 290 3.74 -8.83 -31.43
C GLU A 290 2.77 -9.58 -32.38
N MET A 291 1.79 -10.31 -31.84
CA MET A 291 0.73 -11.01 -32.57
C MET A 291 -0.44 -10.08 -32.93
N GLY A 292 -0.39 -8.81 -32.54
CA GLY A 292 -1.44 -7.83 -32.81
C GLY A 292 -2.77 -8.11 -32.09
N ASN A 293 -2.78 -8.95 -31.06
CA ASN A 293 -3.98 -9.33 -30.32
C ASN A 293 -3.93 -8.97 -28.82
N SER A 294 -2.98 -8.13 -28.38
CA SER A 294 -2.82 -7.72 -26.98
C SER A 294 -4.11 -7.24 -26.31
N LEU A 295 -4.33 -7.67 -25.06
CA LEU A 295 -5.42 -7.13 -24.23
C LEU A 295 -5.11 -5.71 -23.77
N SER A 296 -3.82 -5.38 -23.67
CA SER A 296 -3.28 -4.07 -23.30
C SER A 296 -2.93 -3.25 -24.54
N GLU A 297 -3.59 -2.11 -24.75
CA GLU A 297 -3.27 -1.16 -25.82
C GLU A 297 -2.00 -0.35 -25.49
N GLY A 298 -0.87 -1.03 -25.30
CA GLY A 298 0.40 -0.43 -24.89
C GLY A 298 0.50 -0.06 -23.40
N ASN A 299 -0.57 -0.22 -22.62
CA ASN A 299 -0.55 -0.03 -21.16
C ASN A 299 -0.53 -1.37 -20.42
N PHE A 300 0.65 -1.75 -19.91
CA PHE A 300 0.85 -2.95 -19.11
C PHE A 300 0.73 -2.60 -17.64
N MET A 301 -0.51 -2.64 -17.16
CA MET A 301 -0.87 -2.30 -15.79
C MET A 301 -0.13 -3.22 -14.80
N TYR A 302 0.78 -2.65 -14.00
CA TYR A 302 1.37 -3.29 -12.82
C TYR A 302 1.01 -2.55 -11.50
N GLN A 303 0.26 -1.46 -11.58
CA GLN A 303 -0.30 -0.71 -10.47
C GLN A 303 -1.81 -0.55 -10.63
N TRP A 304 -2.53 -0.68 -9.53
CA TRP A 304 -3.95 -0.40 -9.45
C TRP A 304 -4.16 1.10 -9.19
N ASP A 305 -4.78 1.80 -10.15
CA ASP A 305 -5.21 3.18 -9.97
C ASP A 305 -6.72 3.20 -9.67
N SER A 306 -7.09 3.65 -8.46
CA SER A 306 -8.50 3.76 -8.03
C SER A 306 -9.20 5.02 -8.55
N THR A 307 -8.47 5.95 -9.18
CA THR A 307 -9.07 7.14 -9.77
C THR A 307 -9.68 6.77 -11.13
N THR A 308 -10.99 6.60 -11.11
CA THR A 308 -11.83 6.38 -12.29
C THR A 308 -11.91 7.63 -13.16
N ASP A 309 -10.78 8.13 -13.67
CA ASP A 309 -10.73 9.25 -14.64
C ASP A 309 -9.40 9.35 -15.43
N SER A 310 -8.75 8.21 -15.69
CA SER A 310 -7.90 8.13 -16.89
C SER A 310 -8.34 6.94 -17.72
N SER A 311 -8.49 7.17 -19.02
CA SER A 311 -8.95 6.26 -20.06
C SER A 311 -8.15 4.94 -20.21
N ASN A 312 -7.23 4.63 -19.28
CA ASN A 312 -6.15 3.67 -19.51
C ASN A 312 -6.08 2.50 -18.51
N SER A 313 -6.65 2.63 -17.30
CA SER A 313 -6.75 1.52 -16.32
C SER A 313 -7.96 0.60 -16.59
N SER A 314 -8.90 1.07 -17.41
CA SER A 314 -10.17 0.41 -17.71
C SER A 314 -10.13 -0.58 -18.89
N SER A 315 -8.99 -0.84 -19.54
CA SER A 315 -8.97 -1.64 -20.78
C SER A 315 -8.72 -3.14 -20.57
N ILE A 316 -7.67 -3.54 -19.83
CA ILE A 316 -7.36 -4.97 -19.64
C ILE A 316 -8.35 -5.67 -18.70
N VAL A 317 -8.74 -5.04 -17.59
CA VAL A 317 -9.70 -5.62 -16.63
C VAL A 317 -11.03 -5.88 -17.33
N THR A 318 -11.57 -4.88 -18.04
CA THR A 318 -12.82 -5.01 -18.79
C THR A 318 -12.75 -6.15 -19.82
N LYS A 319 -11.65 -6.27 -20.58
CA LYS A 319 -11.46 -7.36 -21.54
C LYS A 319 -11.39 -8.73 -20.84
N LEU A 320 -10.66 -8.83 -19.73
CA LEU A 320 -10.58 -10.06 -18.94
C LEU A 320 -11.94 -10.46 -18.36
N GLU A 321 -12.73 -9.51 -17.84
CA GLU A 321 -14.08 -9.75 -17.34
C GLU A 321 -15.02 -10.22 -18.48
N GLN A 322 -14.91 -9.63 -19.67
CA GLN A 322 -15.66 -10.05 -20.86
C GLN A 322 -15.30 -11.47 -21.32
N ILE A 323 -14.01 -11.78 -21.42
CA ILE A 323 -13.51 -13.10 -21.87
C ILE A 323 -13.83 -14.19 -20.84
N SER A 324 -13.70 -13.88 -19.56
CA SER A 324 -13.92 -14.83 -18.46
C SER A 324 -15.38 -14.96 -18.02
N GLN A 325 -16.23 -14.01 -18.44
CA GLN A 325 -17.61 -13.83 -17.96
C GLN A 325 -17.69 -13.80 -16.43
N THR A 326 -16.66 -13.22 -15.79
CA THR A 326 -16.49 -13.18 -14.33
C THR A 326 -15.86 -11.86 -13.95
N ASN A 327 -16.42 -11.16 -12.97
CA ASN A 327 -15.84 -9.90 -12.49
C ASN A 327 -14.48 -10.16 -11.82
N LEU A 328 -13.58 -9.18 -11.87
CA LEU A 328 -12.29 -9.27 -11.22
C LEU A 328 -12.47 -9.52 -9.71
N SER A 329 -11.90 -10.63 -9.23
CA SER A 329 -11.91 -11.01 -7.82
C SER A 329 -10.70 -10.42 -7.10
N SER A 330 -9.53 -10.41 -7.74
CA SER A 330 -8.39 -9.64 -7.23
C SER A 330 -7.38 -9.22 -8.28
N PHE A 331 -6.60 -8.20 -7.93
CA PHE A 331 -5.38 -7.81 -8.62
C PHE A 331 -4.18 -7.87 -7.67
N GLN A 332 -3.03 -8.31 -8.17
CA GLN A 332 -1.72 -8.19 -7.55
C GLN A 332 -0.73 -7.67 -8.60
N GLY A 333 0.05 -6.65 -8.25
CA GLY A 333 0.92 -5.94 -9.18
C GLY A 333 2.27 -5.59 -8.55
N CYS A 334 3.35 -5.82 -9.27
CA CYS A 334 4.69 -5.29 -8.93
C CYS A 334 5.31 -4.70 -10.20
N TYR A 335 6.10 -3.64 -10.12
CA TYR A 335 6.94 -3.33 -11.29
C TYR A 335 7.97 -4.44 -11.52
N ARG A 336 8.75 -4.79 -10.50
CA ARG A 336 9.63 -5.97 -10.48
C ARG A 336 9.05 -7.05 -9.60
N GLY A 337 8.40 -8.05 -10.19
CA GLY A 337 7.84 -9.17 -9.45
C GLY A 337 8.84 -10.31 -9.30
N THR A 338 8.90 -10.96 -8.14
CA THR A 338 9.69 -12.20 -7.96
C THR A 338 8.80 -13.38 -7.59
N SER A 339 7.78 -13.15 -6.74
CA SER A 339 6.78 -14.17 -6.45
C SER A 339 5.43 -13.59 -6.04
N PHE A 340 4.35 -14.32 -6.31
CA PHE A 340 2.98 -13.98 -5.91
C PHE A 340 2.26 -15.20 -5.35
N VAL A 341 1.35 -14.98 -4.39
CA VAL A 341 0.53 -16.01 -3.77
C VAL A 341 -0.93 -15.57 -3.76
N ILE A 342 -1.83 -16.47 -4.16
CA ILE A 342 -3.29 -16.28 -4.03
C ILE A 342 -3.80 -17.23 -2.94
N LYS A 343 -4.37 -16.70 -1.86
CA LYS A 343 -4.82 -17.46 -0.66
C LYS A 343 -6.32 -17.50 -0.48
#